data_AF-A0A973WV85-F1
#
_entry.id   AF-A0A973WV85-F1
#
_cell.length_a   1.000
_cell.length_b   1.000
_cell.length_c   1.000
_cell.angle_alpha   90.00
_cell.angle_beta   90.00
_cell.angle_gamma   90.00
#
_symmetry.space_group_name_H-M   'P 1'
#
loop_
_entity.id
_entity.type
_entity.pdbx_description
1 polymer ?
#
loop_
_entity_poly.entity_id
_entity_poly.type
_entity_poly.pdbx_seq_one_letter_code
_entity_poly.pdbx_strand_id
1 'polypeptide(L)'
;MDADHPETGVLIPCRNTPKIQFFQTIKDIERRLNEPSVTLSSFIVSNTPSHVMRLLWAVDKPAMEARNILFQEEDKETYIGKMMQRIASTPMAST
;
A
#
# COMPACT_ATOMS: atom_id res chain seq x y z
N MET A 1 3.41 22.96 36.96
CA MET A 1 2.99 21.56 37.21
C MET A 1 2.04 21.23 36.09
N ASP A 2 2.61 21.03 34.91
CA ASP A 2 1.87 20.77 33.69
C ASP A 2 1.71 19.26 33.59
N ALA A 3 0.46 18.82 33.60
CA ALA A 3 0.09 17.43 33.54
C ALA A 3 0.48 16.89 32.16
N ASP A 4 1.52 16.06 32.16
CA ASP A 4 1.92 15.21 31.05
C ASP A 4 0.73 14.29 30.70
N HIS A 5 0.22 14.44 29.47
CA HIS A 5 -0.86 13.65 28.94
C HIS A 5 -0.27 12.30 28.51
N PRO A 6 -0.69 11.16 29.07
CA PRO A 6 -0.12 9.88 28.68
C PRO A 6 -0.56 9.57 27.24
N GLU A 7 0.36 9.74 26.28
CA GLU A 7 0.20 9.19 24.94
C GLU A 7 0.02 7.69 25.10
N THR A 8 -1.24 7.26 24.99
CA THR A 8 -1.59 5.85 25.02
C THR A 8 -0.95 5.26 23.78
N GLY A 9 0.22 4.64 23.95
CA GLY A 9 0.94 3.92 22.92
C GLY A 9 0.12 2.72 22.49
N VAL A 10 -0.93 2.97 21.71
CA VAL A 10 -1.64 1.96 20.96
C VAL A 10 -0.58 1.36 20.05
N LEU A 11 -0.15 0.14 20.38
CA LEU A 11 0.56 -0.73 19.46
C LEU A 11 -0.33 -0.83 18.23
N ILE A 12 -0.12 0.05 17.24
CA ILE A 12 -0.81 -0.03 15.98
C ILE A 12 -0.46 -1.41 15.45
N PRO A 13 -1.42 -2.36 15.39
CA PRO A 13 -1.12 -3.68 14.86
C PRO A 13 -0.51 -3.44 13.50
N CYS A 14 0.66 -4.03 13.23
CA CYS A 14 1.49 -3.59 12.12
C CYS A 14 0.77 -3.60 10.75
N ARG A 15 -0.36 -4.33 10.64
CA ARG A 15 -1.37 -4.35 9.57
C ARG A 15 -2.18 -3.05 9.34
N ASN A 16 -2.08 -2.06 10.22
CA ASN A 16 -2.74 -0.75 10.13
C ASN A 16 -1.75 0.42 10.17
N THR A 17 -0.47 0.20 9.85
CA THR A 17 0.49 1.30 9.83
C THR A 17 0.25 2.24 8.64
N PRO A 18 0.51 3.55 8.79
CA PRO A 18 0.33 4.52 7.70
C PRO A 18 1.04 4.12 6.40
N LYS A 19 2.19 3.47 6.51
CA LYS A 19 2.98 3.01 5.37
C LYS A 19 2.21 2.02 4.49
N ILE A 20 1.63 0.97 5.07
CA ILE A 20 0.93 -0.07 4.29
C ILE A 20 -0.51 0.32 3.93
N GLN A 21 -1.07 1.34 4.57
CA GLN A 21 -2.38 1.91 4.25
C GLN A 21 -2.31 3.04 3.22
N PHE A 22 -1.11 3.52 2.86
CA PHE A 22 -0.93 4.68 1.99
C PHE A 22 -1.66 4.57 0.64
N PHE A 23 -1.85 3.35 0.12
CA PHE A 23 -2.64 3.14 -1.10
C PHE A 23 -4.09 3.62 -0.99
N GLN A 24 -4.68 3.57 0.20
CA GLN A 24 -6.02 4.10 0.46
C GLN A 24 -5.99 5.62 0.45
N THR A 25 -5.00 6.24 1.10
CA THR A 25 -4.81 7.70 1.09
C THR A 25 -4.70 8.23 -0.33
N ILE A 26 -3.96 7.54 -1.21
CA ILE A 26 -3.86 7.93 -2.62
C ILE A 26 -5.21 7.83 -3.35
N LYS A 27 -6.01 6.80 -3.08
CA LYS A 27 -7.37 6.70 -3.65
C LYS A 27 -8.33 7.71 -3.07
N ASP A 28 -8.15 8.12 -1.83
CA ASP A 28 -8.92 9.22 -1.24
C ASP A 28 -8.57 10.56 -1.90
N ILE A 29 -7.28 10.78 -2.22
CA ILE A 29 -6.83 11.95 -2.98
C ILE A 29 -7.38 11.92 -4.41
N GLU A 30 -7.35 10.77 -5.08
CA GLU A 30 -7.95 10.59 -6.42
C GLU A 30 -9.43 10.99 -6.43
N ARG A 31 -10.23 10.50 -5.46
CA ARG A 31 -11.64 10.86 -5.34
C ARG A 31 -11.85 12.35 -5.06
N ARG A 32 -10.98 12.98 -4.27
CA ARG A 32 -11.03 14.42 -3.98
C ARG A 32 -10.61 15.28 -5.17
N LEU A 33 -9.71 14.79 -6.02
CA LEU A 33 -9.32 15.44 -7.26
C LEU A 33 -10.50 15.49 -8.24
N ASN A 34 -11.32 14.43 -8.25
CA ASN A 34 -12.56 14.34 -9.03
C ASN A 34 -12.34 14.60 -10.54
N GLU A 35 -11.18 14.18 -11.05
CA GLU A 35 -10.81 14.28 -12.46
C GLU A 35 -10.91 12.89 -13.12
N PRO A 36 -11.91 12.63 -13.98
CA PRO A 36 -12.15 11.30 -14.55
C PRO A 36 -11.01 10.77 -15.43
N SER A 37 -10.19 11.68 -15.97
CA SER A 37 -9.02 11.33 -16.80
C SER A 37 -7.78 10.98 -15.98
N VAL A 38 -7.83 11.13 -14.65
CA VAL A 38 -6.69 10.94 -13.76
C VAL A 38 -6.91 9.72 -12.87
N THR A 39 -5.93 8.82 -12.86
CA THR A 39 -5.83 7.74 -11.88
C THR A 39 -4.55 7.89 -11.09
N LEU A 40 -4.64 7.77 -9.77
CA LEU A 40 -3.52 7.72 -8.85
C LEU A 40 -3.38 6.33 -8.25
N SER A 41 -2.14 5.84 -8.23
CA SER A 41 -1.78 4.57 -7.60
C SER A 41 -0.46 4.73 -6.86
N SER A 42 -0.34 4.15 -5.68
CA SER A 42 0.94 3.99 -4.99
C SER A 42 1.30 2.52 -4.81
N PHE A 43 2.59 2.25 -4.87
CA PHE A 43 3.16 0.93 -4.67
C PHE A 43 4.31 0.99 -3.66
N ILE A 44 4.46 -0.06 -2.87
CA ILE A 44 5.69 -0.34 -2.12
C ILE A 44 6.43 -1.42 -2.89
N VAL A 45 7.64 -1.10 -3.35
CA VAL A 45 8.54 -2.09 -3.98
C VAL A 45 9.59 -2.47 -2.95
N SER A 46 9.53 -3.70 -2.45
CA SER A 46 10.38 -4.21 -1.37
C SER A 46 11.47 -5.12 -1.90
N ASN A 47 12.71 -4.91 -1.48
CA ASN A 47 13.79 -5.88 -1.66
C ASN A 47 13.73 -6.96 -0.59
N THR A 48 13.25 -6.63 0.61
CA THR A 48 13.10 -7.60 1.69
C THR A 48 11.99 -8.60 1.34
N PRO A 49 12.27 -9.92 1.42
CA PRO A 49 11.29 -10.96 1.08
C PRO A 49 10.00 -10.89 1.92
N SER A 50 8.89 -11.31 1.31
CA SER A 50 7.56 -11.31 1.91
C SER A 50 7.49 -12.11 3.21
N HIS A 51 8.23 -13.22 3.33
CA HIS A 51 8.22 -14.03 4.55
C HIS A 51 8.82 -13.29 5.74
N VAL A 52 9.80 -12.40 5.53
CA VAL A 52 10.37 -11.51 6.57
C VAL A 52 9.38 -10.40 6.90
N MET A 53 8.80 -9.77 5.88
CA MET A 53 7.80 -8.70 6.08
C MET A 53 6.54 -9.20 6.80
N ARG A 54 6.13 -10.45 6.56
CA ARG A 54 5.03 -11.10 7.29
C ARG A 54 5.28 -11.15 8.80
N LEU A 55 6.53 -11.35 9.24
CA LEU A 55 6.89 -11.35 10.66
C LEU A 55 6.74 -9.96 11.29
N LEU A 56 7.00 -8.91 10.50
CA LEU A 56 6.90 -7.52 10.95
C LEU A 56 5.47 -6.99 10.90
N TRP A 57 4.69 -7.38 9.89
CA TRP A 57 3.39 -6.78 9.60
C TRP A 57 2.19 -7.65 9.93
N ALA A 58 2.41 -8.94 10.21
CA ALA A 58 1.34 -9.94 10.37
C ALA A 58 0.34 -9.92 9.18
N VAL A 59 0.88 -9.69 7.97
CA VAL A 59 0.13 -9.71 6.71
C VAL A 59 0.82 -10.74 5.80
N ASP A 60 0.04 -11.65 5.21
CA ASP A 60 0.56 -12.61 4.25
C ASP A 60 0.85 -11.96 2.89
N LYS A 61 1.62 -12.65 2.04
CA LYS A 61 2.02 -12.13 0.73
C LYS A 61 0.81 -11.74 -0.13
N PRO A 62 -0.25 -12.55 -0.28
CA PRO A 62 -1.42 -12.16 -1.05
C PRO A 62 -2.09 -10.87 -0.54
N ALA A 63 -2.22 -10.71 0.77
CA ALA A 63 -2.81 -9.51 1.34
C ALA A 63 -1.85 -8.31 1.26
N MET A 64 -0.53 -8.50 1.29
CA MET A 64 0.44 -7.46 0.97
C MET A 64 0.32 -7.02 -0.49
N GLU A 65 0.25 -7.98 -1.41
CA GLU A 65 0.03 -7.70 -2.84
C GLU A 65 -1.29 -6.98 -3.08
N ALA A 66 -2.38 -7.32 -2.40
CA ALA A 66 -3.66 -6.60 -2.49
C ALA A 66 -3.57 -5.13 -2.04
N ARG A 67 -2.54 -4.77 -1.26
CA ARG A 67 -2.23 -3.39 -0.81
C ARG A 67 -1.15 -2.72 -1.67
N ASN A 68 -0.90 -3.23 -2.87
CA ASN A 68 0.15 -2.75 -3.79
C ASN A 68 1.59 -2.86 -3.25
N ILE A 69 1.86 -3.88 -2.43
CA ILE A 69 3.21 -4.22 -1.99
C ILE A 69 3.76 -5.33 -2.90
N LEU A 70 4.85 -5.05 -3.60
CA LEU A 70 5.49 -5.93 -4.59
C LEU A 70 6.91 -6.27 -4.12
N PHE A 71 7.41 -7.46 -4.47
CA PHE A 71 8.67 -8.00 -3.96
C PHE A 71 9.68 -8.26 -5.08
N GLN A 72 10.82 -7.57 -5.06
CA GLN A 72 11.79 -7.64 -6.15
C GLN A 72 12.55 -8.96 -6.22
N GLU A 73 12.89 -9.57 -5.07
CA GLU A 73 13.65 -10.82 -5.08
C GLU A 73 12.78 -12.02 -5.44
N GLU A 74 11.58 -12.11 -4.84
CA GLU A 74 10.66 -13.23 -5.04
C GLU A 74 9.92 -13.16 -6.39
N ASP A 75 9.65 -11.96 -6.89
CA ASP A 75 8.91 -11.73 -8.14
C ASP A 75 9.76 -10.98 -9.18
N LYS A 76 11.09 -11.18 -9.18
CA LYS A 76 12.07 -10.45 -10.02
C LYS A 76 11.65 -10.26 -11.47
N GLU A 77 11.10 -11.32 -12.06
CA GLU A 77 10.71 -11.33 -13.48
C GLU A 77 9.32 -10.71 -13.73
N THR A 78 8.48 -10.58 -12.70
CA THR A 78 7.06 -10.25 -12.87
C THR A 78 6.61 -8.99 -12.14
N TYR A 79 7.36 -8.47 -11.16
CA TYR A 79 6.87 -7.39 -10.29
C TYR A 79 6.56 -6.09 -11.06
N ILE A 80 7.40 -5.71 -12.03
CA ILE A 80 7.12 -4.56 -12.92
C ILE A 80 5.90 -4.84 -13.79
N GLY A 81 5.80 -6.05 -14.37
CA GLY A 81 4.64 -6.45 -15.16
C GLY A 81 3.34 -6.36 -14.36
N LYS A 82 3.33 -6.88 -13.12
CA LYS A 82 2.21 -6.76 -12.17
C LYS A 82 1.86 -5.30 -11.89
N MET A 83 2.86 -4.44 -11.68
CA MET A 83 2.64 -3.01 -11.46
C MET A 83 1.97 -2.33 -12.66
N MET A 84 2.52 -2.53 -13.85
CA MET A 84 2.01 -1.91 -15.09
C MET A 84 0.61 -2.42 -15.43
N GLN A 85 0.34 -3.71 -15.23
CA GLN A 85 -1.00 -4.27 -15.40
C GLN A 85 -2.01 -3.61 -14.47
N ARG A 86 -1.67 -3.41 -13.20
CA ARG A 86 -2.58 -2.74 -12.25
C ARG A 86 -2.85 -1.28 -12.61
N ILE A 87 -1.86 -0.58 -13.14
CA ILE A 87 -2.03 0.80 -13.63
C ILE A 87 -2.95 0.79 -14.86
N ALA A 88 -2.66 -0.06 -15.84
CA ALA A 88 -3.38 -0.12 -17.12
C ALA A 88 -4.79 -0.72 -17.04
N SER A 89 -5.07 -1.61 -16.07
CA SER A 89 -6.39 -2.20 -15.85
C SER A 89 -7.37 -1.28 -15.12
N THR A 90 -6.98 -0.05 -14.79
CA THR A 90 -7.94 0.93 -14.28
C THR A 90 -8.88 1.30 -15.42
N PRO A 91 -10.19 1.04 -15.31
CA PRO A 91 -11.12 1.33 -16.39
C PRO A 91 -11.04 2.82 -16.71
N MET A 92 -10.80 3.15 -17.99
CA MET A 92 -10.99 4.50 -18.49
C MET A 92 -12.41 4.94 -18.10
N ALA A 93 -12.54 6.07 -17.41
CA ALA A 93 -13.83 6.62 -17.07
C ALA A 93 -14.68 6.69 -18.36
N SER A 94 -15.82 6.00 -18.35
CA SER A 94 -16.76 6.02 -19.47
C SER A 94 -17.40 7.40 -19.54
N THR A 95 -17.31 7.98 -20.74
CA THR A 95 -17.79 9.31 -21.16
C THR A 95 -19.23 9.61 -20.78
#